data_AF-A0A8S3K5R0-F1
#
_entry.id   AF-A0A8S3K5R0-F1
#
_cell.length_a   1.000
_cell.length_b   1.000
_cell.length_c   1.000
_cell.angle_alpha   90.00
_cell.angle_beta   90.00
_cell.angle_gamma   90.00
#
_symmetry.space_group_name_H-M   'P 1'
#
loop_
_entity.id
_entity.type
_entity.pdbx_description
1 polymer ?
#
loop_
_entity_poly.entity_id
_entity_poly.type
_entity_poly.pdbx_seq_one_letter_code
_entity_poly.pdbx_strand_id
1 'polypeptide(L)'
;ERSFPDVDIVEIPDYYKYASWKGFTSACNIFINAVVTDHYIYMPTFDGPHDESMFKLIQSHTTKTVVAVPAEKVCFMGGSVRCLSWQVKGELKNQILQLTGRD
;
A
#
# COMPACT_ATOMS: atom_id res chain seq x y z
N GLU A 1 -2.61 24.35 19.27
CA GLU A 1 -3.51 23.20 19.48
C GLU A 1 -2.95 21.99 18.78
N ARG A 2 -3.00 20.78 19.37
CA ARG A 2 -2.75 19.53 18.64
C ARG A 2 -4.11 19.02 18.16
N SER A 3 -4.35 19.04 16.85
CA SER A 3 -5.64 18.68 16.26
C SER A 3 -6.05 17.21 16.47
N PHE A 4 -5.13 16.35 16.90
CA PHE A 4 -5.38 14.93 17.17
C PHE A 4 -4.52 14.43 18.36
N PRO A 5 -4.96 14.64 19.61
CA PRO A 5 -4.15 14.31 20.79
C PRO A 5 -3.91 12.81 20.98
N ASP A 6 -4.83 11.96 20.48
CA ASP A 6 -4.80 10.50 20.66
C ASP A 6 -4.40 9.74 19.38
N VAL A 7 -3.86 10.44 18.39
CA VAL A 7 -3.37 9.82 17.13
C VAL A 7 -1.85 9.80 17.14
N ASP A 8 -1.29 8.59 16.99
CA ASP A 8 0.13 8.44 16.70
C ASP A 8 0.37 8.76 15.23
N ILE A 9 1.18 9.78 14.96
CA ILE A 9 1.54 10.21 13.61
C ILE A 9 2.94 9.68 13.32
N VAL A 10 3.00 8.71 12.43
CA VAL A 10 4.27 8.12 11.97
C VAL A 10 4.69 8.79 10.67
N GLU A 11 5.84 9.46 10.69
CA GLU A 11 6.42 10.05 9.48
C GLU A 11 7.10 8.97 8.63
N ILE A 12 6.69 8.89 7.36
CA ILE A 12 7.32 8.00 6.38
C ILE A 12 8.25 8.83 5.50
N PRO A 13 9.55 8.49 5.44
CA PRO A 13 10.49 9.17 4.56
C PRO A 13 10.05 9.16 3.10
N ASP A 14 10.15 10.31 2.45
CA ASP A 14 9.84 10.44 1.03
C ASP A 14 11.06 10.07 0.18
N TYR A 15 10.95 8.97 -0.56
CA TYR A 15 11.94 8.52 -1.53
C TYR A 15 11.42 8.64 -2.96
N TYR A 16 10.42 9.49 -3.19
CA TYR A 16 9.76 9.67 -4.46
C TYR A 16 10.75 9.88 -5.61
N LYS A 17 10.58 9.10 -6.68
CA LYS A 17 11.34 9.25 -7.92
C LYS A 17 10.51 10.01 -8.95
N TYR A 18 10.91 11.25 -9.23
CA TYR A 18 10.33 12.05 -10.30
C TYR A 18 10.54 11.38 -11.66
N ALA A 19 9.47 10.81 -12.20
CA ALA A 19 9.41 10.22 -13.53
C ALA A 19 7.96 10.27 -14.01
N SER A 20 7.77 10.17 -15.33
CA SER A 20 6.43 10.08 -15.90
C SER A 20 6.34 9.02 -17.00
N TRP A 21 5.15 8.46 -17.14
CA TRP A 21 4.81 7.51 -18.19
C TRP A 21 3.52 7.98 -18.86
N LYS A 22 3.61 8.39 -20.14
CA LYS A 22 2.46 8.89 -20.92
C LYS A 22 1.66 9.99 -20.20
N GLY A 23 2.35 10.89 -19.51
CA GLY A 23 1.74 11.98 -18.73
C GLY A 23 1.29 11.59 -17.32
N PHE A 24 1.33 10.31 -16.95
CA PHE A 24 1.10 9.88 -15.56
C PHE A 24 2.38 10.01 -14.75
N THR A 25 2.28 10.68 -13.61
CA THR A 25 3.38 10.83 -12.65
C THR A 25 3.61 9.49 -11.96
N SER A 26 4.85 9.06 -11.86
CA SER A 26 5.24 7.77 -11.25
C SER A 26 4.67 7.62 -9.84
N ALA A 27 4.43 6.38 -9.42
CA ALA A 27 4.09 6.00 -8.04
C ALA A 27 5.19 5.15 -7.37
N CYS A 28 6.37 5.02 -8.00
CA CYS A 28 7.49 4.28 -7.42
C CYS A 28 7.99 4.96 -6.14
N ASN A 29 8.37 4.14 -5.16
CA ASN A 29 8.78 4.56 -3.81
C ASN A 29 7.70 5.25 -2.96
N ILE A 30 6.42 5.25 -3.40
CA ILE A 30 5.30 5.69 -2.55
C ILE A 30 4.83 4.49 -1.71
N PHE A 31 5.55 4.22 -0.62
CA PHE A 31 5.28 3.07 0.26
C PHE A 31 3.90 3.08 0.92
N ILE A 32 3.32 4.27 1.11
CA ILE A 32 1.96 4.45 1.64
C ILE A 32 0.85 4.03 0.65
N ASN A 33 1.19 3.71 -0.60
CA ASN A 33 0.25 3.15 -1.58
C ASN A 33 -0.03 1.67 -1.30
N ALA A 34 -0.29 1.35 -0.03
CA ALA A 34 -0.52 0.03 0.52
C ALA A 34 -2.01 -0.25 0.70
N VAL A 35 -2.37 -1.53 0.68
CA VAL A 35 -3.74 -1.99 0.97
C VAL A 35 -3.82 -2.45 2.40
N VAL A 36 -4.72 -1.86 3.19
CA VAL A 36 -4.87 -2.17 4.61
C VAL A 36 -6.18 -2.90 4.86
N THR A 37 -6.09 -4.16 5.26
CA THR A 37 -7.24 -4.99 5.66
C THR A 37 -7.32 -5.09 7.19
N ASP A 38 -8.23 -5.93 7.70
CA ASP A 38 -8.39 -6.13 9.14
C ASP A 38 -7.15 -6.75 9.79
N HIS A 39 -6.45 -7.64 9.08
CA HIS A 39 -5.30 -8.36 9.61
C HIS A 39 -3.99 -8.10 8.87
N TYR A 40 -4.03 -7.54 7.66
CA TYR A 40 -2.86 -7.40 6.79
C TYR A 40 -2.65 -5.98 6.27
N ILE A 41 -1.40 -5.59 6.09
CA ILE A 41 -0.99 -4.44 5.28
C ILE A 41 -0.18 -4.97 4.10
N TYR A 42 -0.70 -4.85 2.88
CA TYR A 42 0.02 -5.21 1.67
C TYR A 42 0.82 -3.99 1.19
N MET A 43 2.10 -3.96 1.54
CA MET A 43 3.01 -2.86 1.28
C MET A 43 3.71 -3.04 -0.07
N PRO A 44 3.72 -2.03 -0.95
CA PRO A 44 4.49 -2.11 -2.18
C PRO A 44 6.00 -2.11 -1.91
N THR A 45 6.74 -2.91 -2.67
CA THR A 45 8.21 -2.91 -2.76
C THR A 45 8.63 -2.62 -4.19
N PHE A 46 9.82 -2.05 -4.37
CA PHE A 46 10.26 -1.48 -5.65
C PHE A 46 11.64 -1.97 -6.10
N ASP A 47 12.17 -3.03 -5.49
CA ASP A 47 13.53 -3.55 -5.72
C ASP A 47 14.58 -2.46 -5.46
N GLY A 48 14.35 -1.69 -4.39
CA GLY A 48 15.12 -0.50 -4.05
C GLY A 48 15.80 -0.59 -2.68
N PRO A 49 16.83 0.23 -2.44
CA PRO A 49 17.59 0.20 -1.18
C PRO A 49 16.76 0.62 0.05
N HIS A 50 15.57 1.19 -0.15
CA HIS A 50 14.72 1.69 0.91
C HIS A 50 13.67 0.67 1.37
N ASP A 51 13.42 -0.39 0.58
CA ASP A 51 12.31 -1.32 0.81
C ASP A 51 12.38 -1.98 2.20
N GLU A 52 13.55 -2.47 2.60
CA GLU A 52 13.74 -3.13 3.90
C GLU A 52 13.52 -2.15 5.07
N SER A 53 14.03 -0.92 4.95
CA SER A 53 13.87 0.10 5.99
C SER A 53 12.42 0.53 6.17
N MET A 54 11.67 0.68 5.07
CA MET A 54 10.25 1.05 5.08
C MET A 54 9.38 -0.11 5.59
N PHE A 55 9.72 -1.34 5.21
CA PHE A 55 9.06 -2.54 5.73
C PHE A 55 9.16 -2.61 7.26
N LYS A 56 10.37 -2.44 7.80
CA LYS A 56 10.62 -2.44 9.26
C LYS A 56 9.91 -1.30 9.98
N LEU A 57 9.93 -0.09 9.39
CA LEU A 57 9.23 1.07 9.94
C LEU A 57 7.74 0.79 10.09
N ILE A 58 7.06 0.40 9.01
CA ILE A 58 5.62 0.10 9.03
C ILE A 58 5.30 -1.05 10.00
N GLN A 59 6.12 -2.10 10.01
CA GLN A 59 5.94 -3.24 10.91
C GLN A 59 6.05 -2.85 12.39
N SER A 60 6.94 -1.92 12.73
CA SER A 60 7.13 -1.48 14.12
C SER A 60 5.97 -0.65 14.70
N HIS A 61 5.10 -0.10 13.84
CA HIS A 61 3.98 0.76 14.23
C HIS A 61 2.61 0.12 14.01
N THR A 62 2.54 -1.21 13.86
CA THR A 62 1.27 -1.91 13.64
C THR A 62 1.26 -3.30 14.26
N THR A 63 0.07 -3.76 14.64
CA THR A 63 -0.18 -5.14 15.06
C THR A 63 -0.62 -6.05 13.90
N LYS A 64 -0.81 -5.48 12.70
CA LYS A 64 -1.18 -6.21 11.48
C LYS A 64 0.03 -6.89 10.87
N THR A 65 -0.19 -7.98 10.15
CA THR A 65 0.86 -8.63 9.37
C THR A 65 1.18 -7.80 8.13
N VAL A 66 2.42 -7.31 8.01
CA VAL A 66 2.88 -6.61 6.81
C VAL A 66 3.33 -7.62 5.77
N VAL A 67 2.82 -7.52 4.55
CA VAL A 67 3.12 -8.40 3.41
C VAL A 67 3.72 -7.56 2.30
N ALA A 68 4.93 -7.89 1.87
CA ALA A 68 5.59 -7.22 0.75
C ALA A 68 4.93 -7.63 -0.57
N VAL A 69 4.66 -6.65 -1.44
CA VAL A 69 4.10 -6.85 -2.77
C VAL A 69 4.99 -6.15 -3.81
N PRO A 70 5.72 -6.90 -4.65
CA PRO A 70 6.52 -6.33 -5.73
C PRO A 70 5.68 -5.50 -6.70
N ALA A 71 6.01 -4.22 -6.83
CA ALA A 71 5.30 -3.25 -7.67
C ALA A 71 6.22 -2.53 -8.68
N GLU A 72 7.49 -2.91 -8.75
CA GLU A 72 8.52 -2.31 -9.60
C GLU A 72 8.16 -2.31 -11.09
N LYS A 73 7.34 -3.29 -11.52
CA LYS A 73 6.90 -3.44 -12.92
C LYS A 73 5.69 -2.60 -13.30
N VAL A 74 5.03 -1.94 -12.35
CA VAL A 74 3.79 -1.16 -12.61
C VAL A 74 3.87 0.26 -12.05
N CYS A 75 4.70 0.51 -11.04
CA CYS A 75 4.74 1.79 -10.34
C CYS A 75 5.04 2.98 -11.25
N PHE A 76 5.86 2.79 -12.30
CA PHE A 76 6.19 3.86 -13.25
C PHE A 76 4.99 4.33 -14.07
N MET A 77 3.93 3.51 -14.18
CA MET A 77 2.68 3.84 -14.87
C MET A 77 1.74 4.72 -14.03
N GLY A 78 2.15 5.10 -12.81
CA GLY A 78 1.45 6.03 -11.94
C GLY A 78 0.46 5.42 -10.94
N GLY A 79 0.49 4.09 -10.78
CA GLY A 79 -0.29 3.39 -9.76
C GLY A 79 0.54 2.30 -9.08
N SER A 80 0.18 1.97 -7.84
CA SER A 80 0.80 0.88 -7.08
C SER A 80 -0.29 0.02 -6.43
N VAL A 81 0.06 -0.78 -5.41
CA VAL A 81 -0.76 -1.84 -4.82
C VAL A 81 -2.15 -1.35 -4.43
N ARG A 82 -2.29 -0.18 -3.78
CA ARG A 82 -3.59 0.39 -3.42
C ARG A 82 -4.40 0.80 -4.65
N CYS A 83 -3.79 1.49 -5.61
CA CYS A 83 -4.46 1.98 -6.81
C CYS A 83 -4.99 0.85 -7.71
N LEU A 84 -4.34 -0.31 -7.70
CA LEU A 84 -4.71 -1.48 -8.50
C LEU A 84 -5.61 -2.47 -7.75
N SER A 85 -6.09 -2.08 -6.58
CA SER A 85 -6.89 -2.94 -5.71
C SER A 85 -8.25 -2.33 -5.44
N TRP A 86 -9.17 -3.21 -5.05
CA TRP A 86 -10.43 -2.81 -4.48
C TRP A 86 -10.78 -3.73 -3.32
N GLN A 87 -11.07 -3.14 -2.16
CA GLN A 87 -11.39 -3.88 -0.95
C GLN A 87 -12.91 -3.96 -0.78
N VAL A 88 -13.42 -5.16 -0.58
CA VAL A 88 -14.84 -5.43 -0.32
C VAL A 88 -15.01 -6.21 0.97
N LYS A 89 -16.08 -5.91 1.72
CA LYS A 89 -16.37 -6.53 3.03
C LYS A 89 -17.85 -6.88 3.15
N GLY A 90 -18.19 -7.67 4.17
CA GLY A 90 -19.57 -8.00 4.52
C GLY A 90 -20.32 -8.74 3.41
N GLU A 91 -21.60 -8.39 3.25
CA GLU A 91 -22.49 -9.04 2.27
C GLU A 91 -21.97 -8.91 0.84
N LEU A 92 -21.43 -7.75 0.45
CA LEU A 92 -20.88 -7.54 -0.88
C LEU A 92 -19.70 -8.47 -1.19
N LYS A 93 -18.85 -8.74 -0.20
CA LYS A 93 -17.77 -9.74 -0.32
C LYS A 93 -18.35 -11.11 -0.66
N ASN A 94 -19.40 -11.54 0.06
CA ASN A 94 -20.02 -12.85 -0.14
C ASN A 94 -20.68 -12.97 -1.52
N GLN A 95 -21.37 -11.91 -1.97
CA GLN A 95 -21.97 -11.86 -3.31
C GLN A 95 -20.91 -11.96 -4.41
N ILE A 96 -19.77 -11.25 -4.26
CA ILE A 96 -18.68 -11.32 -5.24
C ILE A 96 -18.05 -12.72 -5.28
N LEU A 97 -17.86 -13.37 -4.12
CA LEU A 97 -17.34 -14.74 -4.10
C LEU A 97 -18.28 -15.69 -4.84
N GLN A 98 -19.59 -15.65 -4.54
CA GLN A 98 -20.65 -16.39 -5.23
C GLN A 98 -20.62 -16.21 -6.74
N LEU A 99 -20.55 -14.95 -7.21
CA LEU A 99 -20.52 -14.65 -8.63
C LEU A 99 -19.22 -15.11 -9.33
N THR A 100 -18.14 -15.27 -8.58
CA THR A 100 -16.83 -15.69 -9.11
C THR A 100 -16.51 -17.17 -8.89
N GLY A 101 -17.41 -17.93 -8.24
CA GLY A 101 -17.24 -19.35 -7.94
C GLY A 101 -16.08 -19.64 -6.99
N ARG A 102 -15.90 -18.79 -5.97
CA ARG A 102 -14.79 -18.84 -5.00
C ARG A 102 -15.24 -19.05 -3.56
N ASP A 103 -16.45 -19.57 -3.42
CA ASP A 103 -17.19 -19.84 -2.19
C ASP A 103 -16.61 -21.04 -1.41
#